data_AF-A0A2E7MF08-F1
#
_entry.id   AF-A0A2E7MF08-F1
#
_cell.length_a   1.000
_cell.length_b   1.000
_cell.length_c   1.000
_cell.angle_alpha   90.00
_cell.angle_beta   90.00
_cell.angle_gamma   90.00
#
_symmetry.space_group_name_H-M   'P 1'
#
loop_
_entity.id
_entity.type
_entity.pdbx_description
1 polymer ?
#
loop_
_entity_poly.entity_id
_entity_poly.type
_entity_poly.pdbx_seq_one_letter_code
_entity_poly.pdbx_strand_id
1 'polypeptide(L)'
;MPEILCGVALVAVLSACGAETPESDAPAAPAEQAAATPVTGDGAPNSAEAVEPVAPDTAPAATENSEEGVEVAATGSGGFSLEIPSFPSGTTIPDDYAFCVPADSGHVKLGPNKNPHLKWSKVPEGTKSFAVVCHDSDVPSVADDVNQEGKTIAKDLERIDFYHWVMADIAPSVTELKVGMDSDGVTARGKPPGPTDYGARGVNDYTKWFAPDKDMRGEYGGYDGPCPPWNDERLHNYTFTVYALSVDSLEMGGTFDGSQLISAMQGKILDKASWVGSYSLNPKLRSAPAGSSAAAKATTPPAADAPATSP
;
A
#
# COMPACT_ATOMS: atom_id res chain seq x y z
N MET A 1 22.76 -8.93 20.05
CA MET A 1 22.16 -9.28 18.76
C MET A 1 21.15 -10.38 19.04
N PRO A 2 19.85 -10.10 19.16
CA PRO A 2 18.88 -11.18 19.25
C PRO A 2 18.45 -11.58 17.83
N GLU A 3 18.54 -12.88 17.57
CA GLU A 3 18.16 -13.53 16.33
C GLU A 3 16.63 -13.51 16.16
N ILE A 4 16.17 -13.06 14.99
CA ILE A 4 14.75 -13.02 14.62
C ILE A 4 14.36 -14.44 14.17
N LEU A 5 13.89 -15.24 15.12
CA LEU A 5 13.19 -16.51 14.87
C LEU A 5 11.69 -16.21 14.71
N CYS A 6 11.23 -15.79 13.53
CA CYS A 6 9.79 -15.61 13.30
C CYS A 6 9.38 -16.00 11.89
N GLY A 7 9.28 -17.31 11.66
CA GLY A 7 8.86 -17.86 10.37
C GLY A 7 7.88 -19.00 10.38
N VAL A 8 7.49 -19.46 11.57
CA VAL A 8 6.76 -20.72 11.71
C VAL A 8 5.25 -20.50 11.82
N ALA A 9 4.80 -19.26 12.10
CA ALA A 9 3.41 -19.02 12.50
C ALA A 9 2.39 -18.88 11.35
N LEU A 10 2.78 -18.53 10.11
CA LEU A 10 1.83 -18.51 8.97
C LEU A 10 1.78 -19.82 8.16
N VAL A 11 2.87 -20.62 8.18
CA VAL A 11 2.92 -21.92 7.48
C VAL A 11 1.80 -22.85 7.96
N ALA A 12 1.42 -22.77 9.24
CA ALA A 12 0.36 -23.62 9.79
C ALA A 12 -1.07 -23.26 9.33
N VAL A 13 -1.33 -22.02 8.89
CA VAL A 13 -2.70 -21.58 8.52
C VAL A 13 -2.95 -21.71 7.02
N LEU A 14 -1.93 -21.48 6.17
CA LEU A 14 -2.08 -21.62 4.72
C LEU A 14 -1.87 -23.05 4.19
N SER A 15 -1.20 -23.93 4.96
CA SER A 15 -0.91 -25.31 4.51
C SER A 15 -2.09 -26.29 4.60
N ALA A 16 -3.28 -25.85 5.06
CA ALA A 16 -4.45 -26.73 5.25
C ALA A 16 -5.47 -26.72 4.09
N CYS A 17 -5.28 -25.89 3.06
CA CYS A 17 -6.11 -25.93 1.84
C CYS A 17 -5.36 -26.66 0.72
N GLY A 18 -5.34 -27.98 0.79
CA GLY A 18 -4.83 -28.84 -0.28
C GLY A 18 -5.65 -28.68 -1.55
N ALA A 19 -4.98 -28.29 -2.63
CA ALA A 19 -5.48 -28.50 -3.98
C ALA A 19 -5.02 -29.91 -4.42
N GLU A 20 -5.97 -30.83 -4.54
CA GLU A 20 -5.75 -32.12 -5.20
C GLU A 20 -5.51 -31.87 -6.70
N THR A 21 -4.33 -32.19 -7.19
CA THR A 21 -4.01 -32.18 -8.63
C THR A 21 -4.25 -33.57 -9.24
N PRO A 22 -5.02 -33.71 -10.33
CA PRO A 22 -4.97 -34.93 -11.11
C PRO A 22 -3.74 -34.93 -12.04
N GLU A 23 -3.09 -36.08 -12.09
CA GLU A 23 -1.95 -36.44 -12.94
C GLU A 23 -2.20 -36.18 -14.43
N SER A 24 -1.14 -35.73 -15.12
CA SER A 24 -1.05 -35.71 -16.58
C SER A 24 0.35 -36.14 -17.00
N ASP A 25 0.41 -37.35 -17.55
CA ASP A 25 1.58 -38.04 -18.08
C ASP A 25 2.28 -37.35 -19.27
N ALA A 26 3.62 -37.42 -19.22
CA ALA A 26 4.58 -37.56 -20.34
C ALA A 26 5.00 -36.31 -21.19
N PRO A 27 6.14 -36.37 -21.90
CA PRO A 27 7.51 -36.48 -21.37
C PRO A 27 8.48 -35.43 -21.96
N ALA A 28 9.73 -35.44 -21.48
CA ALA A 28 10.76 -34.42 -21.65
C ALA A 28 11.64 -34.51 -22.93
N ALA A 29 12.21 -33.34 -23.27
CA ALA A 29 13.53 -33.04 -23.86
C ALA A 29 13.70 -33.05 -25.41
N PRO A 30 14.76 -32.41 -25.99
CA PRO A 30 15.82 -31.57 -25.41
C PRO A 30 16.08 -30.21 -26.15
N ALA A 31 17.05 -29.46 -25.63
CA ALA A 31 17.59 -28.19 -26.10
C ALA A 31 18.47 -28.27 -27.36
N GLU A 32 18.57 -27.17 -28.12
CA GLU A 32 19.72 -26.89 -29.01
C GLU A 32 19.98 -25.37 -29.14
N GLN A 33 21.26 -24.99 -29.11
CA GLN A 33 21.82 -23.64 -29.32
C GLN A 33 22.21 -23.40 -30.78
N ALA A 34 22.13 -22.14 -31.27
CA ALA A 34 23.11 -21.45 -32.17
C ALA A 34 22.45 -20.16 -32.73
N ALA A 35 22.90 -18.93 -32.45
CA ALA A 35 24.08 -18.21 -32.97
C ALA A 35 23.89 -17.54 -34.37
N ALA A 36 24.08 -16.21 -34.34
CA ALA A 36 24.63 -15.29 -35.36
C ALA A 36 23.80 -14.79 -36.58
N THR A 37 23.74 -13.46 -36.65
CA THR A 37 23.38 -12.48 -37.72
C THR A 37 24.39 -12.48 -38.91
N PRO A 38 24.39 -11.52 -39.89
CA PRO A 38 23.39 -10.56 -40.42
C PRO A 38 23.27 -10.61 -41.97
N VAL A 39 22.42 -9.78 -42.60
CA VAL A 39 22.72 -9.11 -43.90
C VAL A 39 21.82 -7.88 -44.13
N THR A 40 22.48 -6.86 -44.66
CA THR A 40 22.12 -5.50 -45.10
C THR A 40 21.15 -5.41 -46.28
N GLY A 41 20.47 -4.26 -46.45
CA GLY A 41 19.93 -3.83 -47.75
C GLY A 41 19.08 -2.56 -47.72
N ASP A 42 19.67 -1.47 -48.21
CA ASP A 42 19.16 -0.11 -48.42
C ASP A 42 17.84 0.05 -49.20
N GLY A 43 17.16 1.19 -48.99
CA GLY A 43 16.21 1.74 -49.97
C GLY A 43 15.33 2.91 -49.48
N ALA A 44 15.84 4.14 -49.46
CA ALA A 44 15.07 5.39 -49.63
C ALA A 44 15.01 5.73 -51.14
N PRO A 45 14.14 6.63 -51.70
CA PRO A 45 13.79 8.00 -51.24
C PRO A 45 12.25 8.30 -51.38
N ASN A 46 11.63 9.48 -51.19
CA ASN A 46 11.99 10.89 -51.36
C ASN A 46 10.89 11.83 -50.77
N SER A 47 11.28 13.05 -50.40
CA SER A 47 10.58 14.37 -50.45
C SER A 47 9.15 14.55 -49.86
N ALA A 48 8.91 15.34 -48.80
CA ALA A 48 8.98 16.81 -48.62
C ALA A 48 7.77 17.60 -49.20
N GLU A 49 6.94 18.19 -48.30
CA GLU A 49 6.36 19.54 -48.46
C GLU A 49 5.82 20.08 -47.10
N ALA A 50 6.02 21.38 -46.87
CA ALA A 50 5.69 22.19 -45.68
C ALA A 50 4.17 22.53 -45.63
N VAL A 51 3.54 23.12 -44.59
CA VAL A 51 3.57 24.55 -44.15
C VAL A 51 2.72 24.69 -42.85
N GLU A 52 3.15 25.51 -41.86
CA GLU A 52 2.42 25.93 -40.62
C GLU A 52 1.65 27.29 -40.82
N PRO A 53 1.19 28.04 -39.80
CA PRO A 53 0.27 27.80 -38.67
C PRO A 53 -0.86 28.87 -38.59
N VAL A 54 -1.99 28.66 -37.88
CA VAL A 54 -2.85 29.76 -37.33
C VAL A 54 -3.69 29.31 -36.11
N ALA A 55 -3.57 30.05 -35.00
CA ALA A 55 -4.58 30.27 -33.95
C ALA A 55 -4.93 31.80 -33.97
N PRO A 56 -5.90 32.41 -33.22
CA PRO A 56 -6.60 31.91 -32.01
C PRO A 56 -8.09 32.34 -31.85
N ASP A 57 -8.66 31.97 -30.69
CA ASP A 57 -9.45 32.80 -29.75
C ASP A 57 -10.96 32.55 -29.53
N THR A 58 -11.32 32.75 -28.25
CA THR A 58 -12.59 33.15 -27.60
C THR A 58 -13.64 32.13 -27.11
N ALA A 59 -13.79 32.13 -25.77
CA ALA A 59 -14.94 31.69 -24.98
C ALA A 59 -16.16 32.64 -25.12
N PRO A 60 -17.35 32.31 -24.57
CA PRO A 60 -17.67 32.84 -23.24
C PRO A 60 -18.66 32.03 -22.34
N ALA A 61 -18.69 32.47 -21.07
CA ALA A 61 -19.83 32.64 -20.14
C ALA A 61 -20.43 31.47 -19.33
N ALA A 62 -20.84 31.86 -18.12
CA ALA A 62 -21.11 31.10 -16.90
C ALA A 62 -22.60 31.03 -16.50
N THR A 63 -22.95 30.12 -15.57
CA THR A 63 -24.07 30.15 -14.58
C THR A 63 -23.81 29.02 -13.54
N GLU A 64 -23.52 29.31 -12.25
CA GLU A 64 -24.42 29.29 -11.05
C GLU A 64 -25.24 27.96 -10.89
N ASN A 65 -25.38 27.25 -9.77
CA ASN A 65 -25.20 27.47 -8.31
C ASN A 65 -25.26 26.11 -7.53
N SER A 66 -24.73 26.10 -6.29
CA SER A 66 -25.14 25.33 -5.07
C SER A 66 -25.10 23.77 -5.09
N GLU A 67 -24.68 22.99 -4.08
CA GLU A 67 -24.67 23.10 -2.60
C GLU A 67 -23.51 22.30 -1.95
N GLU A 68 -23.28 22.62 -0.68
CA GLU A 68 -22.24 22.17 0.25
C GLU A 68 -22.18 20.66 0.54
N GLY A 69 -20.96 20.14 0.61
CA GLY A 69 -20.59 18.98 1.43
C GLY A 69 -19.23 19.29 2.06
N VAL A 70 -19.19 19.47 3.38
CA VAL A 70 -17.98 19.81 4.13
C VAL A 70 -17.04 18.61 4.17
N GLU A 71 -16.03 18.63 3.30
CA GLU A 71 -14.91 17.70 3.30
C GLU A 71 -13.78 18.30 4.16
N VAL A 72 -13.41 17.62 5.24
CA VAL A 72 -12.30 18.05 6.08
C VAL A 72 -11.00 17.60 5.40
N ALA A 73 -10.51 18.41 4.48
CA ALA A 73 -9.23 18.22 3.81
C ALA A 73 -8.06 18.44 4.77
N ALA A 74 -7.12 17.48 4.80
CA ALA A 74 -5.86 17.60 5.51
C ALA A 74 -4.95 18.63 4.80
N THR A 75 -4.51 19.65 5.52
CA THR A 75 -3.82 20.82 4.96
C THR A 75 -2.30 20.65 4.88
N GLY A 76 -1.77 20.54 3.67
CA GLY A 76 -0.43 21.01 3.27
C GLY A 76 -0.58 22.28 2.41
N SER A 77 0.30 23.28 2.58
CA SER A 77 0.11 24.65 2.07
C SER A 77 0.27 24.84 0.55
N GLY A 78 0.11 23.79 -0.24
CA GLY A 78 0.16 23.80 -1.71
C GLY A 78 -1.04 23.11 -2.37
N GLY A 79 -2.08 22.73 -1.62
CA GLY A 79 -3.29 22.12 -2.18
C GLY A 79 -3.10 20.76 -2.85
N PHE A 80 -1.90 20.19 -2.90
CA PHE A 80 -1.64 18.86 -3.44
C PHE A 80 -2.54 17.84 -2.75
N SER A 81 -3.31 17.08 -3.54
CA SER A 81 -4.33 16.17 -3.01
C SER A 81 -4.14 14.76 -3.53
N LEU A 82 -4.47 13.79 -2.68
CA LEU A 82 -4.58 12.37 -3.00
C LEU A 82 -6.01 11.95 -2.69
N GLU A 83 -6.60 11.19 -3.60
CA GLU A 83 -7.92 10.56 -3.47
C GLU A 83 -7.79 9.05 -3.69
N ILE A 84 -8.50 8.28 -2.86
CA ILE A 84 -8.73 6.86 -3.07
C ILE A 84 -10.24 6.64 -3.21
N PRO A 85 -10.79 6.64 -4.44
CA PRO A 85 -12.24 6.65 -4.66
C PRO A 85 -12.99 5.44 -4.09
N SER A 86 -12.28 4.33 -3.83
CA SER A 86 -12.89 3.09 -3.38
C SER A 86 -13.29 3.07 -1.91
N PHE A 87 -12.73 3.96 -1.08
CA PHE A 87 -13.14 4.09 0.32
C PHE A 87 -12.80 5.48 0.88
N PRO A 88 -13.68 6.11 1.68
CA PRO A 88 -13.38 7.40 2.33
C PRO A 88 -12.16 7.31 3.26
N SER A 89 -11.42 8.41 3.39
CA SER A 89 -10.28 8.48 4.32
C SER A 89 -10.74 8.28 5.76
N GLY A 90 -9.96 7.54 6.54
CA GLY A 90 -10.26 7.17 7.92
C GLY A 90 -11.25 6.00 8.08
N THR A 91 -11.63 5.34 6.98
CA THR A 91 -12.58 4.21 7.01
C THR A 91 -11.90 2.87 6.68
N THR A 92 -12.68 1.79 6.76
CA THR A 92 -12.19 0.43 6.49
C THR A 92 -11.79 0.25 5.02
N ILE A 93 -10.58 -0.28 4.80
CA ILE A 93 -10.11 -0.70 3.47
C ILE A 93 -10.94 -1.91 3.02
N PRO A 94 -11.53 -1.88 1.81
CA PRO A 94 -12.24 -3.03 1.25
C PRO A 94 -11.34 -4.27 1.10
N ASP A 95 -11.93 -5.45 1.29
CA ASP A 95 -11.22 -6.75 1.22
C ASP A 95 -10.53 -6.98 -0.14
N ASP A 96 -11.03 -6.36 -1.22
CA ASP A 96 -10.41 -6.39 -2.55
C ASP A 96 -8.95 -5.92 -2.55
N TYR A 97 -8.58 -5.06 -1.60
CA TYR A 97 -7.23 -4.52 -1.50
C TYR A 97 -6.37 -5.20 -0.45
N ALA A 98 -6.89 -6.22 0.25
CA ALA A 98 -6.18 -6.89 1.32
C ALA A 98 -5.39 -8.12 0.82
N PHE A 99 -4.21 -8.33 1.42
CA PHE A 99 -3.40 -9.53 1.19
C PHE A 99 -4.04 -10.76 1.88
N CYS A 100 -4.67 -10.55 3.03
CA CYS A 100 -5.45 -11.58 3.72
C CYS A 100 -6.87 -11.09 4.01
N VAL A 101 -7.84 -11.99 3.88
CA VAL A 101 -9.25 -11.76 4.20
C VAL A 101 -9.75 -12.86 5.16
N PRO A 102 -10.87 -12.65 5.87
CA PRO A 102 -11.47 -13.72 6.66
C PRO A 102 -11.76 -14.98 5.83
N ALA A 103 -11.47 -16.14 6.41
CA ALA A 103 -11.81 -17.42 5.80
C ALA A 103 -13.17 -17.95 6.29
N ASP A 104 -13.85 -18.73 5.46
CA ASP A 104 -15.08 -19.42 5.84
C ASP A 104 -14.81 -20.56 6.86
N SER A 105 -13.59 -21.09 6.83
CA SER A 105 -13.04 -22.06 7.77
C SER A 105 -11.60 -21.69 8.09
N GLY A 106 -11.21 -21.77 9.36
CA GLY A 106 -9.96 -21.17 9.86
C GLY A 106 -10.11 -19.66 10.10
N HIS A 107 -8.98 -18.96 10.30
CA HIS A 107 -9.00 -17.52 10.60
C HIS A 107 -8.94 -16.64 9.36
N VAL A 108 -8.01 -16.95 8.45
CA VAL A 108 -7.66 -16.08 7.31
C VAL A 108 -7.36 -16.91 6.06
N LYS A 109 -7.63 -16.35 4.89
CA LYS A 109 -7.22 -16.85 3.58
C LYS A 109 -6.58 -15.72 2.76
N LEU A 110 -5.86 -16.06 1.70
CA LEU A 110 -5.31 -15.05 0.78
C LEU A 110 -6.45 -14.26 0.14
N GLY A 111 -6.29 -12.94 0.10
CA GLY A 111 -7.23 -11.99 -0.49
C GLY A 111 -6.95 -11.70 -1.96
N PRO A 112 -7.80 -10.89 -2.60
CA PRO A 112 -7.58 -10.43 -3.97
C PRO A 112 -6.35 -9.55 -4.14
N ASN A 113 -5.86 -8.91 -3.06
CA ASN A 113 -4.59 -8.18 -3.00
C ASN A 113 -4.37 -7.19 -4.14
N LYS A 114 -5.43 -6.47 -4.53
CA LYS A 114 -5.32 -5.43 -5.54
C LYS A 114 -4.75 -4.16 -4.91
N ASN A 115 -3.89 -3.41 -5.61
CA ASN A 115 -3.64 -2.05 -5.14
C ASN A 115 -4.93 -1.21 -5.31
N PRO A 116 -5.27 -0.30 -4.38
CA PRO A 116 -6.37 0.62 -4.56
C PRO A 116 -6.05 1.66 -5.65
N HIS A 117 -7.08 2.30 -6.19
CA HIS A 117 -6.90 3.41 -7.13
C HIS A 117 -6.36 4.62 -6.38
N LEU A 118 -5.14 5.03 -6.68
CA LEU A 118 -4.60 6.32 -6.22
C LEU A 118 -4.79 7.34 -7.33
N LYS A 119 -5.39 8.48 -7.03
CA LYS A 119 -5.48 9.61 -7.95
C LYS A 119 -5.03 10.87 -7.23
N TRP A 120 -4.10 11.61 -7.83
CA TRP A 120 -3.62 12.85 -7.24
C TRP A 120 -3.78 14.04 -8.18
N SER A 121 -3.94 15.22 -7.60
CA SER A 121 -4.19 16.46 -8.33
C SER A 121 -3.54 17.65 -7.63
N LYS A 122 -3.54 18.82 -8.28
CA LYS A 122 -2.92 20.04 -7.75
C LYS A 122 -1.44 19.84 -7.45
N VAL A 123 -0.76 19.16 -8.37
CA VAL A 123 0.69 18.86 -8.31
C VAL A 123 1.48 20.17 -8.20
N PRO A 124 2.42 20.29 -7.24
CA PRO A 124 3.18 21.51 -7.08
C PRO A 124 4.09 21.80 -8.29
N GLU A 125 4.28 23.07 -8.61
CA GLU A 125 5.19 23.50 -9.67
C GLU A 125 6.61 22.98 -9.41
N GLY A 126 7.30 22.59 -10.48
CA GLY A 126 8.65 22.03 -10.39
C GLY A 126 8.70 20.54 -10.06
N THR A 127 7.56 19.86 -9.92
CA THR A 127 7.51 18.40 -9.80
C THR A 127 8.07 17.73 -11.04
N LYS A 128 9.01 16.82 -10.83
CA LYS A 128 9.72 16.07 -11.87
C LYS A 128 9.52 14.56 -11.78
N SER A 129 9.18 14.05 -10.61
CA SER A 129 8.76 12.66 -10.42
C SER A 129 7.87 12.55 -9.19
N PHE A 130 7.22 11.40 -9.03
CA PHE A 130 6.51 11.02 -7.82
C PHE A 130 7.11 9.79 -7.16
N ALA A 131 6.82 9.62 -5.88
CA ALA A 131 6.99 8.37 -5.16
C ALA A 131 5.72 8.03 -4.40
N VAL A 132 5.44 6.72 -4.24
CA VAL A 132 4.30 6.22 -3.47
C VAL A 132 4.81 5.33 -2.35
N VAL A 133 4.30 5.58 -1.14
CA VAL A 133 4.51 4.74 0.03
C VAL A 133 3.18 4.40 0.67
N CYS A 134 2.95 3.12 0.96
CA CYS A 134 1.92 2.69 1.93
C CYS A 134 2.65 2.10 3.14
N HIS A 135 2.39 2.63 4.33
CA HIS A 135 2.97 2.11 5.57
C HIS A 135 1.89 1.86 6.62
N ASP A 136 2.07 0.79 7.38
CA ASP A 136 1.30 0.42 8.57
C ASP A 136 2.15 0.68 9.81
N SER A 137 1.73 1.60 10.67
CA SER A 137 2.45 1.97 11.91
C SER A 137 1.98 1.20 13.15
N ASP A 138 1.09 0.23 12.96
CA ASP A 138 0.40 -0.49 14.02
C ASP A 138 0.89 -1.95 14.15
N VAL A 139 1.95 -2.34 13.44
CA VAL A 139 2.47 -3.71 13.47
C VAL A 139 3.12 -4.02 14.83
N PRO A 140 2.79 -5.15 15.49
CA PRO A 140 3.43 -5.58 16.74
C PRO A 140 4.97 -5.60 16.63
N SER A 141 5.66 -4.93 17.56
CA SER A 141 7.13 -4.95 17.64
C SER A 141 7.72 -6.32 17.96
N VAL A 142 6.93 -7.18 18.62
CA VAL A 142 7.27 -8.57 18.93
C VAL A 142 6.18 -9.50 18.41
N ALA A 143 6.58 -10.63 17.85
CA ALA A 143 5.68 -11.54 17.14
C ALA A 143 5.32 -12.82 17.93
N ASP A 144 5.75 -12.93 19.18
CA ASP A 144 5.67 -14.16 19.99
C ASP A 144 4.26 -14.72 20.15
N ASP A 145 3.24 -13.87 20.14
CA ASP A 145 1.83 -14.24 20.30
C ASP A 145 1.01 -14.04 19.01
N VAL A 146 1.65 -13.68 17.89
CA VAL A 146 0.97 -13.41 16.62
C VAL A 146 0.30 -14.66 16.06
N ASN A 147 -0.99 -14.56 15.75
CA ASN A 147 -1.78 -15.59 15.07
C ASN A 147 -1.82 -16.94 15.81
N GLN A 148 -1.92 -16.92 17.15
CA GLN A 148 -1.97 -18.12 17.99
C GLN A 148 -3.29 -18.28 18.73
N GLU A 149 -3.80 -19.51 18.74
CA GLU A 149 -5.01 -19.88 19.47
C GLU A 149 -4.88 -19.61 20.97
N GLY A 150 -5.93 -19.01 21.56
CA GLY A 150 -5.95 -18.66 22.98
C GLY A 150 -5.01 -17.52 23.39
N LYS A 151 -4.27 -16.92 22.44
CA LYS A 151 -3.44 -15.73 22.67
C LYS A 151 -4.11 -14.48 22.11
N THR A 152 -3.66 -13.33 22.58
CA THR A 152 -4.15 -12.03 22.16
C THR A 152 -2.99 -11.05 22.17
N ILE A 153 -2.89 -10.23 21.14
CA ILE A 153 -1.89 -9.16 21.09
C ILE A 153 -2.53 -7.93 21.74
N ALA A 154 -1.93 -7.48 22.83
CA ALA A 154 -2.44 -6.36 23.60
C ALA A 154 -2.40 -5.06 22.78
N LYS A 155 -3.45 -4.25 22.92
CA LYS A 155 -3.59 -2.98 22.20
C LYS A 155 -2.44 -2.00 22.46
N ASP A 156 -1.87 -2.03 23.67
CA ASP A 156 -0.79 -1.16 24.15
C ASP A 156 0.63 -1.71 23.88
N LEU A 157 0.75 -2.91 23.28
CA LEU A 157 2.03 -3.42 22.81
C LEU A 157 2.70 -2.40 21.88
N GLU A 158 4.00 -2.20 22.05
CA GLU A 158 4.81 -1.33 21.19
C GLU A 158 4.68 -1.74 19.72
N ARG A 159 4.54 -0.74 18.84
CA ARG A 159 4.32 -0.94 17.40
C ARG A 159 5.48 -0.42 16.58
N ILE A 160 5.67 -1.01 15.41
CA ILE A 160 6.70 -0.66 14.42
C ILE A 160 6.08 -0.40 13.06
N ASP A 161 6.84 0.27 12.19
CA ASP A 161 6.45 0.49 10.80
C ASP A 161 6.62 -0.78 9.97
N PHE A 162 5.67 -1.00 9.05
CA PHE A 162 5.72 -2.02 8.02
C PHE A 162 5.31 -1.41 6.68
N TYR A 163 6.19 -1.49 5.69
CA TYR A 163 5.94 -0.96 4.35
C TYR A 163 5.17 -1.98 3.52
N HIS A 164 4.00 -1.55 3.03
CA HIS A 164 3.07 -2.32 2.18
C HIS A 164 3.16 -1.94 0.70
N TRP A 165 3.64 -0.74 0.37
CA TRP A 165 3.87 -0.30 -1.00
C TRP A 165 5.08 0.60 -1.05
N VAL A 166 6.02 0.31 -1.94
CA VAL A 166 7.24 1.10 -2.15
C VAL A 166 7.44 1.31 -3.65
N MET A 167 7.24 2.54 -4.11
CA MET A 167 7.42 2.93 -5.52
C MET A 167 8.16 4.26 -5.62
N ALA A 168 9.18 4.30 -6.46
CA ALA A 168 9.98 5.48 -6.77
C ALA A 168 9.87 5.86 -8.25
N ASP A 169 10.43 7.00 -8.61
CA ASP A 169 10.69 7.43 -9.99
C ASP A 169 9.45 7.35 -10.91
N ILE A 170 8.26 7.61 -10.36
CA ILE A 170 7.01 7.66 -11.13
C ILE A 170 7.04 8.91 -11.99
N ALA A 171 6.80 8.76 -13.30
CA ALA A 171 6.88 9.86 -14.25
C ALA A 171 5.90 10.99 -13.89
N PRO A 172 6.27 12.27 -14.11
CA PRO A 172 5.45 13.41 -13.70
C PRO A 172 4.13 13.55 -14.50
N SER A 173 4.04 12.86 -15.64
CA SER A 173 2.81 12.74 -16.43
C SER A 173 1.79 11.75 -15.85
N VAL A 174 2.22 10.88 -14.93
CA VAL A 174 1.34 9.93 -14.25
C VAL A 174 0.69 10.66 -13.07
N THR A 175 -0.64 10.73 -13.08
CA THR A 175 -1.44 11.34 -12.00
C THR A 175 -2.42 10.37 -11.35
N GLU A 176 -2.36 9.10 -11.76
CA GLU A 176 -3.12 8.02 -11.15
C GLU A 176 -2.42 6.67 -11.29
N LEU A 177 -2.65 5.80 -10.31
CA LEU A 177 -2.37 4.36 -10.37
C LEU A 177 -3.70 3.63 -10.20
N LYS A 178 -4.19 2.99 -11.26
CA LYS A 178 -5.51 2.35 -11.28
C LYS A 178 -5.56 1.12 -10.38
N VAL A 179 -6.77 0.69 -10.00
CA VAL A 179 -6.96 -0.58 -9.29
C VAL A 179 -6.28 -1.71 -10.06
N GLY A 180 -5.54 -2.56 -9.36
CA GLY A 180 -4.95 -3.75 -9.99
C GLY A 180 -3.69 -3.49 -10.81
N MET A 181 -3.28 -2.23 -10.99
CA MET A 181 -2.19 -1.83 -11.90
C MET A 181 -0.80 -2.29 -11.43
N ASP A 182 -0.57 -2.33 -10.12
CA ASP A 182 0.69 -2.74 -9.52
C ASP A 182 0.62 -4.12 -8.85
N SER A 183 -0.56 -4.48 -8.36
CA SER A 183 -0.86 -5.81 -7.83
C SER A 183 -2.30 -6.16 -8.15
N ASP A 184 -2.54 -7.36 -8.69
CA ASP A 184 -3.87 -7.92 -9.02
C ASP A 184 -4.01 -9.35 -8.48
N GLY A 185 -3.43 -9.62 -7.31
CA GLY A 185 -3.40 -10.95 -6.70
C GLY A 185 -2.22 -11.13 -5.77
N VAL A 186 -2.30 -12.16 -4.92
CA VAL A 186 -1.13 -12.64 -4.17
C VAL A 186 -0.26 -13.48 -5.10
N THR A 187 1.02 -13.11 -5.20
CA THR A 187 2.02 -13.89 -5.95
C THR A 187 2.94 -14.59 -4.95
N ALA A 188 3.01 -15.92 -5.01
CA ALA A 188 3.95 -16.68 -4.19
C ALA A 188 5.38 -16.22 -4.52
N ARG A 189 6.20 -15.99 -3.48
CA ARG A 189 7.57 -15.45 -3.61
C ARG A 189 7.65 -14.01 -4.12
N GLY A 190 6.52 -13.31 -4.14
CA GLY A 190 6.42 -11.89 -4.43
C GLY A 190 6.48 -11.54 -5.91
N LYS A 191 6.58 -10.24 -6.17
CA LYS A 191 6.65 -9.63 -7.51
C LYS A 191 8.05 -9.05 -7.69
N PRO A 192 8.66 -9.10 -8.88
CA PRO A 192 10.01 -8.60 -9.08
C PRO A 192 10.10 -7.08 -8.78
N PRO A 193 11.08 -6.64 -7.99
CA PRO A 193 11.41 -5.22 -7.84
C PRO A 193 12.10 -4.67 -9.11
N GLY A 194 12.24 -3.36 -9.20
CA GLY A 194 12.88 -2.67 -10.32
C GLY A 194 11.91 -1.94 -11.26
N PRO A 195 12.36 -1.56 -12.47
CA PRO A 195 11.59 -0.72 -13.38
C PRO A 195 10.27 -1.33 -13.84
N THR A 196 9.25 -0.50 -13.95
CA THR A 196 7.94 -0.77 -14.56
C THR A 196 7.63 0.30 -15.61
N ASP A 197 6.50 0.18 -16.30
CA ASP A 197 6.06 1.17 -17.29
C ASP A 197 5.72 2.55 -16.68
N TYR A 198 5.65 2.65 -15.36
CA TYR A 198 5.15 3.84 -14.64
C TYR A 198 6.02 4.24 -13.45
N GLY A 199 7.14 3.56 -13.17
CA GLY A 199 8.06 3.90 -12.09
C GLY A 199 9.03 2.77 -11.79
N ALA A 200 9.51 2.69 -10.55
CA ALA A 200 10.36 1.60 -10.07
C ALA A 200 9.84 1.04 -8.75
N ARG A 201 9.62 -0.28 -8.70
CA ARG A 201 9.24 -1.00 -7.48
C ARG A 201 10.44 -1.16 -6.55
N GLY A 202 10.28 -0.71 -5.32
CA GLY A 202 11.11 -1.16 -4.20
C GLY A 202 10.51 -2.44 -3.59
N VAL A 203 11.29 -3.12 -2.75
CA VAL A 203 10.80 -4.23 -1.93
C VAL A 203 10.05 -3.71 -0.72
N ASN A 204 8.90 -4.31 -0.45
CA ASN A 204 8.08 -4.09 0.73
C ASN A 204 8.46 -5.12 1.83
N ASP A 205 7.94 -4.93 3.05
CA ASP A 205 8.39 -5.71 4.21
C ASP A 205 7.86 -7.16 4.22
N TYR A 206 6.97 -7.55 3.30
CA TYR A 206 6.65 -8.97 3.09
C TYR A 206 7.88 -9.79 2.69
N THR A 207 8.88 -9.17 2.06
CA THR A 207 10.19 -9.77 1.78
C THR A 207 10.87 -10.26 3.05
N LYS A 208 10.85 -9.45 4.12
CA LYS A 208 11.43 -9.80 5.43
C LYS A 208 10.52 -10.77 6.17
N TRP A 209 9.20 -10.56 6.12
CA TRP A 209 8.20 -11.39 6.78
C TRP A 209 8.22 -12.84 6.29
N PHE A 210 8.31 -13.07 4.98
CA PHE A 210 8.32 -14.40 4.37
C PHE A 210 9.72 -14.99 4.18
N ALA A 211 10.79 -14.29 4.57
CA ALA A 211 12.16 -14.81 4.51
C ALA A 211 12.35 -16.24 5.07
N PRO A 212 11.66 -16.66 6.15
CA PRO A 212 11.79 -18.02 6.68
C PRO A 212 10.79 -19.04 6.09
N ASP A 213 9.81 -18.62 5.29
CA ASP A 213 8.80 -19.50 4.70
C ASP A 213 9.31 -20.09 3.37
N LYS A 214 9.42 -21.41 3.25
CA LYS A 214 10.00 -22.05 2.04
C LYS A 214 9.20 -21.82 0.76
N ASP A 215 7.89 -21.65 0.88
CA ASP A 215 6.97 -21.55 -0.25
C ASP A 215 6.79 -20.07 -0.64
N MET A 216 6.81 -19.18 0.35
CA MET A 216 6.61 -17.75 0.17
C MET A 216 7.90 -16.91 0.13
N ARG A 217 9.06 -17.44 0.52
CA ARG A 217 10.33 -16.68 0.48
C ARG A 217 10.66 -16.19 -0.92
N GLY A 218 10.79 -14.88 -1.05
CA GLY A 218 11.20 -14.17 -2.26
C GLY A 218 11.21 -12.66 -2.06
N GLU A 219 11.34 -11.92 -3.16
CA GLU A 219 11.31 -10.45 -3.15
C GLU A 219 9.90 -9.97 -3.47
N TYR A 220 9.33 -9.16 -2.57
CA TYR A 220 7.99 -8.61 -2.70
C TYR A 220 8.08 -7.15 -3.15
N GLY A 221 8.10 -6.94 -4.46
CA GLY A 221 8.14 -5.61 -5.07
C GLY A 221 6.76 -4.96 -5.19
N GLY A 222 6.68 -3.66 -4.92
CA GLY A 222 5.43 -2.90 -5.11
C GLY A 222 4.40 -3.13 -4.00
N TYR A 223 3.12 -3.17 -4.35
CA TYR A 223 2.01 -3.29 -3.39
C TYR A 223 1.75 -4.73 -2.92
N ASP A 224 1.69 -4.92 -1.61
CA ASP A 224 1.01 -6.06 -0.96
C ASP A 224 0.21 -5.53 0.23
N GLY A 225 -1.10 -5.81 0.23
CA GLY A 225 -2.06 -5.13 1.08
C GLY A 225 -2.09 -5.58 2.54
N PRO A 226 -3.10 -5.13 3.31
CA PRO A 226 -3.30 -5.52 4.70
C PRO A 226 -3.35 -7.04 4.94
N CYS A 227 -2.63 -7.51 5.96
CA CYS A 227 -2.80 -8.84 6.58
C CYS A 227 -2.48 -8.76 8.08
N PRO A 228 -3.18 -7.92 8.86
CA PRO A 228 -2.90 -7.77 10.29
C PRO A 228 -3.24 -9.07 11.04
N PRO A 229 -2.62 -9.36 12.19
CA PRO A 229 -2.91 -10.57 12.94
C PRO A 229 -4.40 -10.68 13.32
N TRP A 230 -4.98 -11.88 13.20
CA TRP A 230 -6.40 -12.09 13.52
C TRP A 230 -6.69 -12.01 15.02
N ASN A 231 -5.66 -12.09 15.86
CA ASN A 231 -5.75 -11.97 17.30
C ASN A 231 -5.24 -10.63 17.86
N ASP A 232 -5.11 -9.59 17.01
CA ASP A 232 -4.74 -8.24 17.46
C ASP A 232 -5.95 -7.45 17.96
N GLU A 233 -5.83 -6.84 19.14
CA GLU A 233 -6.85 -5.93 19.69
C GLU A 233 -6.77 -4.52 19.12
N ARG A 234 -5.73 -4.23 18.32
CA ARG A 234 -5.56 -2.96 17.64
C ARG A 234 -6.10 -3.04 16.21
N LEU A 235 -6.82 -1.99 15.82
CA LEU A 235 -7.15 -1.72 14.44
C LEU A 235 -5.92 -1.09 13.78
N HIS A 236 -5.44 -1.67 12.68
CA HIS A 236 -4.27 -1.16 11.97
C HIS A 236 -4.66 -0.04 11.01
N ASN A 237 -3.80 0.96 10.87
CA ASN A 237 -3.94 2.11 9.99
C ASN A 237 -2.86 2.07 8.91
N TYR A 238 -3.31 2.04 7.66
CA TYR A 238 -2.47 2.03 6.48
C TYR A 238 -2.50 3.42 5.87
N THR A 239 -1.37 4.10 5.90
CA THR A 239 -1.22 5.46 5.37
C THR A 239 -0.58 5.40 3.99
N PHE A 240 -1.40 5.64 2.97
CA PHE A 240 -0.97 5.84 1.59
C PHE A 240 -0.48 7.28 1.45
N THR A 241 0.70 7.49 0.89
CA THR A 241 1.26 8.82 0.65
C THR A 241 1.86 8.90 -0.74
N VAL A 242 1.50 9.94 -1.48
CA VAL A 242 2.18 10.34 -2.72
C VAL A 242 3.10 11.52 -2.37
N TYR A 243 4.35 11.44 -2.81
CA TYR A 243 5.33 12.51 -2.68
C TYR A 243 5.58 13.13 -4.05
N ALA A 244 5.51 14.45 -4.16
CA ALA A 244 5.94 15.19 -5.33
C ALA A 244 7.40 15.59 -5.17
N LEU A 245 8.27 15.22 -6.12
CA LEU A 245 9.72 15.36 -6.00
C LEU A 245 10.29 16.35 -7.03
N SER A 246 11.33 17.09 -6.64
CA SER A 246 12.01 18.08 -7.48
C SER A 246 13.05 17.49 -8.44
N VAL A 247 13.21 16.17 -8.48
CA VAL A 247 14.19 15.44 -9.28
C VAL A 247 13.51 14.46 -10.22
N ASP A 248 14.10 14.20 -11.38
CA ASP A 248 13.54 13.27 -12.37
C ASP A 248 13.68 11.79 -11.91
N SER A 249 14.75 11.49 -11.16
CA SER A 249 14.99 10.18 -10.55
C SER A 249 15.75 10.34 -9.24
N LEU A 250 15.50 9.40 -8.31
CA LEU A 250 16.24 9.27 -7.06
C LEU A 250 17.56 8.50 -7.21
N GLU A 251 17.82 7.90 -8.37
CA GLU A 251 19.03 7.13 -8.70
C GLU A 251 19.31 6.00 -7.70
N MET A 252 18.25 5.37 -7.18
CA MET A 252 18.37 4.38 -6.09
C MET A 252 19.27 3.19 -6.42
N GLY A 253 19.25 2.74 -7.69
CA GLY A 253 20.03 1.60 -8.17
C GLY A 253 19.65 0.26 -7.53
N GLY A 254 19.59 -0.82 -8.31
CA GLY A 254 19.29 -2.15 -7.78
C GLY A 254 17.97 -2.22 -6.99
N THR A 255 17.93 -3.11 -6.00
CA THR A 255 16.79 -3.29 -5.08
C THR A 255 16.90 -2.32 -3.90
N PHE A 256 15.80 -1.63 -3.57
CA PHE A 256 15.70 -0.72 -2.44
C PHE A 256 14.44 -0.96 -1.61
N ASP A 257 14.46 -0.64 -0.32
CA ASP A 257 13.31 -0.75 0.60
C ASP A 257 12.68 0.59 0.97
N GLY A 258 11.58 0.55 1.73
CA GLY A 258 10.85 1.74 2.15
C GLY A 258 11.70 2.74 2.95
N SER A 259 12.57 2.26 3.84
CA SER A 259 13.45 3.12 4.63
C SER A 259 14.48 3.84 3.74
N GLN A 260 15.04 3.12 2.77
CA GLN A 260 15.97 3.69 1.79
C GLN A 260 15.27 4.73 0.90
N LEU A 261 14.04 4.45 0.45
CA LEU A 261 13.23 5.40 -0.32
C LEU A 261 12.96 6.69 0.47
N ILE A 262 12.48 6.57 1.71
CA ILE A 262 12.24 7.73 2.59
C ILE A 262 13.51 8.57 2.76
N SER A 263 14.65 7.91 2.98
CA SER A 263 15.94 8.59 3.12
C SER A 263 16.36 9.30 1.83
N ALA A 264 16.18 8.67 0.68
CA ALA A 264 16.58 9.23 -0.61
C ALA A 264 15.74 10.43 -1.04
N MET A 265 14.49 10.53 -0.58
CA MET A 265 13.61 11.67 -0.84
C MET A 265 13.95 12.92 0.01
N GLN A 266 14.74 12.78 1.07
CA GLN A 266 15.09 13.91 1.94
C GLN A 266 15.71 15.07 1.14
N GLY A 267 15.19 16.28 1.36
CA GLY A 267 15.64 17.48 0.64
C GLY A 267 15.15 17.60 -0.81
N LYS A 268 14.39 16.63 -1.31
CA LYS A 268 13.85 16.60 -2.69
C LYS A 268 12.32 16.67 -2.75
N ILE A 269 11.63 16.56 -1.60
CA ILE A 269 10.16 16.62 -1.51
C ILE A 269 9.72 18.09 -1.66
N LEU A 270 8.85 18.34 -2.64
CA LEU A 270 8.18 19.63 -2.83
C LEU A 270 6.89 19.71 -2.01
N ASP A 271 6.08 18.66 -2.06
CA ASP A 271 4.87 18.50 -1.25
C ASP A 271 4.51 17.00 -1.12
N LYS A 272 3.58 16.66 -0.22
CA LYS A 272 3.03 15.31 -0.09
C LYS A 272 1.54 15.33 0.24
N ALA A 273 0.83 14.32 -0.22
CA ALA A 273 -0.58 14.11 0.09
C ALA A 273 -0.79 12.69 0.61
N SER A 274 -1.61 12.53 1.65
CA SER A 274 -1.82 11.26 2.33
C SER A 274 -3.30 10.89 2.46
N TRP A 275 -3.56 9.59 2.44
CA TRP A 275 -4.87 8.98 2.65
C TRP A 275 -4.72 7.82 3.64
N VAL A 276 -5.63 7.72 4.61
CA VAL A 276 -5.55 6.67 5.63
C VAL A 276 -6.74 5.73 5.46
N GLY A 277 -6.47 4.44 5.47
CA GLY A 277 -7.49 3.41 5.61
C GLY A 277 -7.19 2.51 6.80
N SER A 278 -8.21 1.93 7.41
CA SER A 278 -8.05 1.01 8.52
C SER A 278 -8.36 -0.44 8.13
N TYR A 279 -7.73 -1.42 8.76
CA TYR A 279 -8.05 -2.84 8.54
C TYR A 279 -7.78 -3.69 9.77
N SER A 280 -8.57 -4.76 9.94
CA SER A 280 -8.37 -5.76 10.99
C SER A 280 -8.89 -7.10 10.51
N LEU A 281 -8.24 -8.19 10.93
CA LEU A 281 -8.75 -9.56 10.78
C LEU A 281 -9.36 -10.10 12.09
N ASN A 282 -9.33 -9.31 13.16
CA ASN A 282 -9.99 -9.67 14.43
C ASN A 282 -11.51 -9.55 14.27
N PRO A 283 -12.28 -10.66 14.42
CA PRO A 283 -13.73 -10.64 14.25
C PRO A 283 -14.44 -9.62 15.16
N LYS A 284 -13.91 -9.39 16.38
CA LYS A 284 -14.50 -8.43 17.34
C LYS A 284 -14.40 -6.99 16.83
N LEU A 285 -13.31 -6.65 16.15
CA LEU A 285 -13.09 -5.30 15.61
C LEU A 285 -13.83 -5.10 14.28
N ARG A 286 -13.94 -6.15 13.45
CA ARG A 286 -14.68 -6.10 12.18
C ARG A 286 -16.20 -5.99 12.37
N SER A 287 -16.74 -6.58 13.43
CA SER A 287 -18.19 -6.52 13.73
C SER A 287 -18.59 -5.30 14.55
N ALA A 288 -17.65 -4.47 15.00
CA ALA A 288 -17.97 -3.25 15.72
C ALA A 288 -18.58 -2.20 14.77
N PRO A 289 -19.69 -1.53 15.12
CA PRO A 289 -20.24 -0.48 14.27
C PRO A 289 -19.20 0.64 14.13
N ALA A 290 -18.94 1.04 12.87
CA ALA A 290 -18.07 2.16 12.54
C ALA A 290 -18.59 3.44 13.23
N GLY A 291 -17.99 3.82 14.37
CA GLY A 291 -18.38 5.04 15.09
C GLY A 291 -18.28 5.06 16.61
N SER A 292 -17.92 3.98 17.31
CA SER A 292 -17.76 4.05 18.78
C SER A 292 -16.32 4.38 19.20
N SER A 293 -15.87 5.60 18.91
CA SER A 293 -14.87 6.25 19.77
C SER A 293 -15.58 6.60 21.09
N ALA A 294 -15.56 5.67 22.04
CA ALA A 294 -16.03 5.94 23.38
C ALA A 294 -15.00 6.84 24.08
N ALA A 295 -15.18 8.14 23.94
CA ALA A 295 -14.62 9.11 24.87
C ALA A 295 -15.09 8.71 26.28
N ALA A 296 -14.16 8.21 27.09
CA ALA A 296 -14.39 7.92 28.49
C ALA A 296 -14.80 9.21 29.20
N LYS A 297 -16.11 9.38 29.41
CA LYS A 297 -16.63 10.45 30.25
C LYS A 297 -16.26 10.08 31.68
N ALA A 298 -15.28 10.78 32.23
CA ALA A 298 -14.93 10.70 33.65
C ALA A 298 -16.17 11.07 34.47
N THR A 299 -16.78 10.07 35.11
CA THR A 299 -17.82 10.30 36.11
C THR A 299 -17.12 10.68 37.40
N THR A 300 -17.09 11.97 37.70
CA THR A 300 -16.71 12.50 39.01
C THR A 300 -17.55 11.83 40.10
N PRO A 301 -16.95 11.24 41.15
CA PRO A 301 -17.71 10.73 42.27
C PRO A 301 -18.35 11.89 43.06
N PRO A 302 -19.58 11.73 43.59
CA PRO A 302 -20.21 12.79 44.37
C PRO A 302 -19.41 13.08 45.64
N ALA A 303 -19.25 14.37 45.94
CA ALA A 303 -18.57 14.88 47.11
C ALA A 303 -19.23 14.37 48.40
N ALA A 304 -18.39 13.94 49.34
CA ALA A 304 -18.77 13.63 50.70
C ALA A 304 -19.11 14.93 51.45
N ASP A 305 -20.33 15.03 51.96
CA ASP A 305 -20.70 16.04 52.95
C ASP A 305 -20.09 15.67 54.31
N ALA A 306 -19.33 16.61 54.88
CA ALA A 306 -18.83 16.58 56.25
C ALA A 306 -19.50 17.70 57.07
N PRO A 307 -19.54 17.58 58.41
CA PRO A 307 -20.67 18.04 59.22
C PRO A 307 -20.46 19.41 59.89
N ALA A 308 -21.58 20.08 60.20
CA ALA A 308 -21.71 21.19 61.16
C ALA A 308 -23.22 21.41 61.41
N THR A 309 -23.78 21.70 62.57
CA THR A 309 -23.35 21.96 63.96
C THR A 309 -24.65 22.07 64.77
N SER A 310 -24.65 21.60 66.03
CA SER A 310 -25.75 21.76 67.00
C SER A 310 -26.08 23.23 67.31
N PRO A 311 -27.24 23.49 67.91
CA PRO A 311 -27.25 23.73 69.36
C PRO A 311 -28.07 22.73 70.17
#